data_AF-A0A1J3CVZ4-F1
#
_entry.id   AF-A0A1J3CVZ4-F1
#
_cell.length_a   1.000
_cell.length_b   1.000
_cell.length_c   1.000
_cell.angle_alpha   90.00
_cell.angle_beta   90.00
_cell.angle_gamma   90.00
#
_symmetry.space_group_name_H-M   'P 1'
#
loop_
_entity.id
_entity.type
_entity.pdbx_description
1 polymer ?
#
loop_
_entity_poly.entity_id
_entity_poly.type
_entity_poly.pdbx_seq_one_letter_code
_entity_poly.pdbx_strand_id
1 'polypeptide(L)'
;FFHQILKIFPKFIKFDLTKMNNLGVKMMMQKKVAVLYHYPCHDGVFAALAAHLYLSAKSIPSLFFPNTVYSPITINQLPLQEISHLYLLDFTGPPGFVHKVSPKVEHVVILDHHKTAIESLGDDVSFSNVTRVLDVERSGATIAYDYFTQKLMEGEESCSREMNDFKRMRRVF
;
A
#
# COMPACT_ATOMS: atom_id res chain seq x y z
N PHE A 1 5.00 -4.34 19.48
CA PHE A 1 4.20 -4.30 18.24
C PHE A 1 2.75 -3.87 18.50
N PHE A 2 1.91 -4.69 19.17
CA PHE A 2 0.49 -4.37 19.45
C PHE A 2 0.22 -3.06 20.21
N HIS A 3 1.15 -2.61 21.07
CA HIS A 3 0.95 -1.42 21.91
C HIS A 3 1.42 -0.09 21.28
N GLN A 4 2.04 -0.13 20.10
CA GLN A 4 2.51 1.07 19.38
C GLN A 4 1.47 1.62 18.39
N ILE A 5 0.64 0.78 17.78
CA ILE A 5 -0.40 1.20 16.83
C ILE A 5 -1.44 2.14 17.47
N LEU A 6 -1.73 1.96 18.77
CA LEU A 6 -2.74 2.74 19.49
C LEU A 6 -2.26 4.10 20.02
N LYS A 7 -0.95 4.42 19.94
CA LYS A 7 -0.40 5.63 20.58
C LYS A 7 -0.23 6.84 19.64
N ILE A 8 -0.46 6.69 18.33
CA ILE A 8 -0.25 7.76 17.34
C ILE A 8 -1.56 8.47 16.94
N PHE A 9 -2.75 7.94 17.29
CA PHE A 9 -3.98 8.42 16.65
C PHE A 9 -5.10 8.81 17.62
N PRO A 10 -5.09 10.07 18.09
CA PRO A 10 -6.32 10.83 18.23
C PRO A 10 -6.15 12.22 17.59
N LYS A 11 -6.79 12.41 16.42
CA LYS A 11 -7.21 13.69 15.79
C LYS A 11 -6.96 13.66 14.28
N PHE A 12 -7.85 13.05 13.49
CA PHE A 12 -8.08 13.50 12.11
C PHE A 12 -9.41 12.90 11.62
N ILE A 13 -10.52 13.41 12.18
CA ILE A 13 -11.84 13.25 11.58
C ILE A 13 -12.56 14.60 11.73
N LYS A 14 -12.48 15.43 10.68
CA LYS A 14 -13.51 16.42 10.35
C LYS A 14 -13.62 16.46 8.83
N PHE A 15 -14.72 15.91 8.33
CA PHE A 15 -15.10 15.93 6.92
C PHE A 15 -16.01 17.15 6.71
N ASP A 16 -15.68 18.03 5.77
CA ASP A 16 -16.54 19.16 5.39
C ASP A 16 -17.25 18.83 4.06
N LEU A 17 -18.57 18.90 4.09
CA LEU A 17 -19.49 18.32 3.11
C LEU A 17 -20.04 19.34 2.10
N THR A 18 -19.44 20.52 1.97
CA THR A 18 -20.09 21.66 1.29
C THR A 18 -19.64 21.96 -0.14
N LYS A 19 -18.86 21.10 -0.80
CA LYS A 19 -18.21 21.48 -2.08
C LYS A 19 -18.41 20.51 -3.24
N MET A 20 -19.65 20.16 -3.57
CA MET A 20 -19.94 19.50 -4.86
C MET A 20 -21.29 19.93 -5.43
N ASN A 21 -21.32 21.08 -6.11
CA ASN A 21 -22.34 21.40 -7.11
C ASN A 21 -21.65 21.76 -8.44
N ASN A 22 -22.12 21.12 -9.50
CA ASN A 22 -21.95 21.40 -10.93
C ASN A 22 -20.55 21.29 -11.55
N LEU A 23 -20.32 20.20 -12.30
CA LEU A 23 -20.10 20.31 -13.75
C LEU A 23 -20.19 18.93 -14.43
N GLY A 24 -21.16 18.77 -15.32
CA GLY A 24 -21.18 17.67 -16.28
C GLY A 24 -20.05 17.85 -17.29
N VAL A 25 -18.96 17.10 -17.09
CA VAL A 25 -17.86 16.97 -18.05
C VAL A 25 -17.37 15.53 -17.92
N LYS A 26 -17.44 14.78 -19.03
CA LYS A 26 -16.79 13.47 -19.29
C LYS A 26 -15.85 13.03 -18.16
N MET A 27 -16.39 12.26 -17.21
CA MET A 27 -15.65 11.75 -16.05
C MET A 27 -14.47 10.91 -16.56
N MET A 28 -13.29 11.51 -16.62
CA MET A 28 -12.07 10.74 -16.51
C MET A 28 -12.16 10.12 -15.13
N MET A 29 -12.60 8.86 -15.04
CA MET A 29 -12.64 8.14 -13.77
C MET A 29 -11.23 8.20 -13.22
N GLN A 30 -11.04 8.99 -12.16
CA GLN A 30 -9.73 9.13 -11.56
C GLN A 30 -9.34 7.77 -11.02
N LYS A 31 -8.29 7.19 -11.62
CA LYS A 31 -7.84 5.85 -11.28
C LYS A 31 -7.46 5.81 -9.79
N LYS A 32 -7.91 4.75 -9.13
CA LYS A 32 -7.78 4.55 -7.68
C LYS A 32 -6.50 3.79 -7.34
N VAL A 33 -6.13 3.87 -6.08
CA VAL A 33 -5.14 2.95 -5.51
C VAL A 33 -5.83 1.63 -5.13
N ALA A 34 -5.20 0.50 -5.42
CA ALA A 34 -5.65 -0.81 -4.96
C ALA A 34 -4.63 -1.44 -4.02
N VAL A 35 -5.13 -2.13 -3.00
CA VAL A 35 -4.34 -2.90 -2.04
C VAL A 35 -4.84 -4.34 -2.06
N LEU A 36 -3.99 -5.25 -2.54
CA LEU A 36 -4.18 -6.69 -2.45
C LEU A 36 -3.32 -7.20 -1.30
N TYR A 37 -3.92 -7.97 -0.40
CA TYR A 37 -3.22 -8.45 0.79
C TYR A 37 -3.55 -9.90 1.10
N HIS A 38 -2.63 -10.61 1.74
CA HIS A 38 -2.83 -12.01 2.11
C HIS A 38 -3.89 -12.17 3.21
N TYR A 39 -4.86 -13.05 2.97
CA TYR A 39 -5.95 -13.34 3.90
C TYR A 39 -6.26 -14.86 3.92
N PRO A 40 -6.70 -15.44 5.05
CA PRO A 40 -6.78 -14.88 6.40
C PRO A 40 -5.43 -14.99 7.12
N CYS A 41 -4.59 -13.94 7.00
CA CYS A 41 -3.33 -13.84 7.71
C CYS A 41 -3.31 -12.53 8.51
N HIS A 42 -3.02 -12.63 9.81
CA HIS A 42 -2.78 -11.47 10.66
C HIS A 42 -1.74 -10.51 10.08
N ASP A 43 -0.64 -11.01 9.55
CA ASP A 43 0.43 -10.19 8.98
C ASP A 43 -0.05 -9.40 7.75
N GLY A 44 -0.69 -10.06 6.78
CA GLY A 44 -1.34 -9.41 5.64
C GLY A 44 -2.43 -8.40 6.04
N VAL A 45 -3.25 -8.69 7.06
CA VAL A 45 -4.27 -7.75 7.55
C VAL A 45 -3.64 -6.50 8.18
N PHE A 46 -2.58 -6.65 8.98
CA PHE A 46 -1.87 -5.51 9.56
C PHE A 46 -1.08 -4.72 8.51
N ALA A 47 -0.55 -5.38 7.48
CA ALA A 47 0.04 -4.72 6.32
C ALA A 47 -1.01 -3.86 5.58
N ALA A 48 -2.21 -4.41 5.35
CA ALA A 48 -3.34 -3.68 4.78
C ALA A 48 -3.78 -2.50 5.66
N LEU A 49 -3.77 -2.65 6.99
CA LEU A 49 -4.04 -1.56 7.91
C LEU A 49 -3.03 -0.41 7.77
N ALA A 50 -1.72 -0.72 7.67
CA ALA A 50 -0.69 0.30 7.45
C ALA A 50 -0.94 1.08 6.13
N ALA A 51 -1.28 0.37 5.05
CA ALA A 51 -1.66 1.00 3.78
C ALA A 51 -2.91 1.87 3.92
N HIS A 52 -3.94 1.40 4.62
CA HIS A 52 -5.16 2.15 4.86
C HIS A 52 -4.88 3.47 5.58
N LEU A 53 -4.08 3.44 6.65
CA LEU A 53 -3.71 4.64 7.40
C LEU A 53 -2.99 5.67 6.52
N TYR A 54 -2.03 5.22 5.71
CA TYR A 54 -1.33 6.08 4.75
C TYR A 54 -2.27 6.73 3.73
N LEU A 55 -3.11 5.92 3.09
CA LEU A 55 -4.02 6.38 2.04
C LEU A 55 -5.08 7.32 2.61
N SER A 56 -5.60 7.03 3.81
CA SER A 56 -6.51 7.89 4.54
C SER A 56 -5.86 9.23 4.93
N ALA A 57 -4.62 9.22 5.43
CA ALA A 57 -3.90 10.44 5.77
C ALA A 57 -3.68 11.36 4.55
N LYS A 58 -3.47 10.78 3.37
CA LYS A 58 -3.34 11.53 2.10
C LYS A 58 -4.69 11.77 1.39
N SER A 59 -5.82 11.37 1.98
CA SER A 59 -7.16 11.46 1.37
C SER A 59 -7.26 10.80 -0.02
N ILE A 60 -6.55 9.70 -0.22
CA ILE A 60 -6.49 8.97 -1.49
C ILE A 60 -7.60 7.90 -1.53
N PRO A 61 -8.53 7.96 -2.51
CA PRO A 61 -9.52 6.91 -2.71
C PRO A 61 -8.84 5.57 -3.03
N SER A 62 -9.22 4.53 -2.29
CA SER A 62 -8.58 3.23 -2.39
C SER A 62 -9.55 2.04 -2.33
N LEU A 63 -9.13 0.94 -2.94
CA LEU A 63 -9.83 -0.34 -2.97
C LEU A 63 -9.00 -1.39 -2.24
N PHE A 64 -9.63 -2.22 -1.43
CA PHE A 64 -8.98 -3.28 -0.66
C PHE A 64 -9.52 -4.64 -1.07
N PHE A 65 -8.61 -5.57 -1.36
CA PHE A 65 -8.91 -6.87 -1.91
C PHE A 65 -8.23 -7.96 -1.06
N PRO A 66 -8.99 -8.68 -0.21
CA PRO A 66 -8.45 -9.81 0.51
C PRO A 66 -8.16 -10.97 -0.45
N ASN A 67 -6.90 -11.32 -0.62
CA ASN A 67 -6.50 -12.49 -1.41
C ASN A 67 -6.54 -13.74 -0.53
N THR A 68 -7.59 -14.55 -0.73
CA THR A 68 -7.80 -15.76 0.08
C THR A 68 -7.02 -16.97 -0.45
N VAL A 69 -6.56 -17.85 0.44
CA VAL A 69 -5.83 -19.07 0.04
C VAL A 69 -6.71 -20.03 -0.77
N TYR A 70 -7.99 -20.17 -0.40
CA TYR A 70 -8.92 -21.12 -1.01
C TYR A 70 -9.60 -20.59 -2.27
N SER A 71 -9.59 -19.27 -2.47
CA SER A 71 -10.10 -18.61 -3.67
C SER A 71 -9.19 -17.42 -3.98
N PRO A 72 -8.00 -17.68 -4.56
CA PRO A 72 -7.04 -16.63 -4.86
C PRO A 72 -7.60 -15.70 -5.94
N ILE A 73 -7.33 -14.41 -5.76
CA ILE A 73 -7.75 -13.38 -6.69
C ILE A 73 -7.04 -13.58 -8.02
N THR A 74 -7.83 -13.64 -9.07
CA THR A 74 -7.37 -13.66 -10.44
C THR A 74 -7.40 -12.25 -11.02
N ILE A 75 -6.57 -12.05 -12.04
CA ILE A 75 -6.45 -10.77 -12.77
C ILE A 75 -7.79 -10.30 -13.32
N ASN A 76 -8.66 -11.23 -13.72
CA ASN A 76 -9.97 -10.92 -14.29
C ASN A 76 -10.98 -10.41 -13.26
N GLN A 77 -10.72 -10.62 -11.96
CA GLN A 77 -11.54 -10.11 -10.87
C GLN A 77 -11.11 -8.70 -10.41
N LEU A 78 -9.99 -8.19 -10.94
CA LEU A 78 -9.48 -6.87 -10.61
C LEU A 78 -9.92 -5.85 -11.67
N PRO A 79 -10.46 -4.67 -11.27
CA PRO A 79 -10.78 -3.60 -12.19
C PRO A 79 -9.52 -2.84 -12.61
N LEU A 80 -8.56 -3.52 -13.26
CA LEU A 80 -7.22 -2.98 -13.52
C LEU A 80 -7.22 -1.68 -14.33
N GLN A 81 -8.23 -1.47 -15.18
CA GLN A 81 -8.38 -0.23 -15.96
C GLN A 81 -8.67 0.99 -15.07
N GLU A 82 -9.24 0.76 -13.88
CA GLU A 82 -9.57 1.78 -12.89
C GLU A 82 -8.46 1.95 -11.84
N ILE A 83 -7.36 1.20 -11.93
CA ILE A 83 -6.29 1.17 -10.92
C ILE A 83 -5.05 1.88 -11.46
N SER A 84 -4.54 2.86 -10.71
CA SER A 84 -3.28 3.54 -11.01
C SER A 84 -2.12 2.83 -10.31
N HIS A 85 -2.24 2.66 -9.00
CA HIS A 85 -1.22 2.02 -8.16
C HIS A 85 -1.77 0.76 -7.52
N LEU A 86 -1.03 -0.34 -7.64
CA LEU A 86 -1.34 -1.61 -7.01
C LEU A 86 -0.30 -1.95 -5.96
N TYR A 87 -0.73 -2.05 -4.70
CA TYR A 87 0.07 -2.60 -3.61
C TYR A 87 -0.25 -4.09 -3.45
N LEU A 88 0.78 -4.93 -3.47
CA LEU A 88 0.74 -6.34 -3.12
C LEU A 88 1.43 -6.51 -1.76
N LEU A 89 0.67 -6.86 -0.72
CA LEU A 89 1.11 -6.87 0.66
C LEU A 89 1.07 -8.28 1.24
N ASP A 90 2.20 -8.73 1.80
CA ASP A 90 2.36 -10.11 2.31
C ASP A 90 2.06 -11.17 1.22
N PHE A 91 2.19 -10.78 -0.05
CA PHE A 91 1.73 -11.54 -1.19
C PHE A 91 2.38 -11.03 -2.48
N THR A 92 2.80 -11.94 -3.35
CA THR A 92 3.35 -11.62 -4.68
C THR A 92 2.53 -12.22 -5.84
N GLY A 93 1.56 -13.08 -5.52
CA GLY A 93 0.78 -13.82 -6.50
C GLY A 93 1.46 -15.07 -7.03
N PRO A 94 0.72 -15.90 -7.79
CA PRO A 94 1.30 -17.05 -8.46
C PRO A 94 2.35 -16.63 -9.51
N PRO A 95 3.23 -17.54 -9.95
CA PRO A 95 4.20 -17.26 -10.99
C PRO A 95 3.57 -16.58 -12.22
N GLY A 96 4.19 -15.47 -12.67
CA GLY A 96 3.69 -14.66 -13.79
C GLY A 96 2.52 -13.73 -13.48
N PHE A 97 2.02 -13.68 -12.24
CA PHE A 97 0.97 -12.73 -11.84
C PHE A 97 1.42 -11.28 -12.05
N VAL A 98 2.59 -10.91 -11.50
CA VAL A 98 3.15 -9.57 -11.62
C VAL A 98 3.39 -9.19 -13.09
N HIS A 99 3.92 -10.11 -13.91
CA HIS A 99 4.13 -9.89 -15.35
C HIS A 99 2.84 -9.56 -16.12
N LYS A 100 1.71 -10.12 -15.70
CA LYS A 100 0.42 -9.89 -16.36
C LYS A 100 -0.29 -8.63 -15.86
N VAL A 101 0.03 -8.16 -14.65
CA VAL A 101 -0.59 -6.99 -14.03
C VAL A 101 0.20 -5.72 -14.26
N SER A 102 1.53 -5.77 -14.25
CA SER A 102 2.39 -4.59 -14.40
C SER A 102 2.11 -3.77 -15.67
N PRO A 103 1.78 -4.34 -16.85
CA PRO A 103 1.50 -3.52 -18.03
C PRO A 103 0.12 -2.86 -18.01
N LYS A 104 -0.73 -3.20 -17.05
CA LYS A 104 -2.13 -2.75 -16.96
C LYS A 104 -2.36 -1.65 -15.93
N VAL A 105 -1.36 -1.37 -15.11
CA VAL A 105 -1.39 -0.34 -14.06
C VAL A 105 -0.16 0.56 -14.17
N GLU A 106 -0.22 1.75 -13.59
CA GLU A 106 0.89 2.71 -13.68
C GLU A 106 2.04 2.29 -12.77
N HIS A 107 1.75 1.78 -11.57
CA HIS A 107 2.76 1.32 -10.62
C HIS A 107 2.32 0.07 -9.86
N VAL A 108 3.26 -0.84 -9.64
CA VAL A 108 3.11 -1.99 -8.73
C VAL A 108 4.13 -1.88 -7.62
N VAL A 109 3.69 -2.03 -6.37
CA VAL A 109 4.57 -2.09 -5.20
C VAL A 109 4.35 -3.42 -4.50
N ILE A 110 5.42 -4.17 -4.29
CA ILE A 110 5.40 -5.50 -3.66
C ILE A 110 6.14 -5.39 -2.32
N LEU A 111 5.43 -5.64 -1.23
CA LEU A 111 5.97 -5.68 0.13
C LEU A 111 5.74 -7.10 0.65
N ASP A 112 6.78 -7.93 0.62
CA ASP A 112 6.64 -9.36 0.90
C ASP A 112 7.86 -9.88 1.66
N HIS A 113 7.66 -10.94 2.43
CA HIS A 113 8.69 -11.59 3.24
C HIS A 113 8.81 -13.09 2.96
N HIS A 114 7.94 -13.64 2.09
CA HIS A 114 8.01 -15.05 1.72
C HIS A 114 9.25 -15.34 0.86
N LYS A 115 9.98 -16.41 1.18
CA LYS A 115 11.11 -16.89 0.36
C LYS A 115 10.71 -17.17 -1.09
N THR A 116 9.49 -17.68 -1.28
CA THR A 116 8.91 -17.95 -2.60
C THR A 116 8.76 -16.71 -3.44
N ALA A 117 8.55 -15.53 -2.85
CA ALA A 117 8.49 -14.26 -3.57
C ALA A 117 9.86 -13.88 -4.15
N ILE A 118 10.93 -14.08 -3.38
CA ILE A 118 12.31 -13.83 -3.83
C ILE A 118 12.67 -14.76 -4.99
N GLU A 119 12.35 -16.04 -4.86
CA GLU A 119 12.62 -17.04 -5.91
C GLU A 119 11.79 -16.79 -7.18
N SER A 120 10.51 -16.44 -7.03
CA SER A 120 9.59 -16.24 -8.16
C SER A 120 9.81 -14.93 -8.91
N LEU A 121 10.30 -13.89 -8.21
CA LEU A 121 10.57 -12.60 -8.81
C LEU A 121 11.97 -12.48 -9.39
N GLY A 122 12.91 -13.38 -9.02
CA GLY A 122 14.27 -13.44 -9.57
C GLY A 122 15.02 -12.10 -9.69
N ASP A 123 16.14 -12.08 -10.40
CA ASP A 123 16.80 -10.82 -10.78
C ASP A 123 16.21 -10.18 -12.05
N ASP A 124 15.38 -10.92 -12.78
CA ASP A 124 15.09 -10.67 -14.20
C ASP A 124 13.74 -9.98 -14.47
N VAL A 125 13.29 -9.18 -13.51
CA VAL A 125 12.04 -8.43 -13.63
C VAL A 125 12.39 -6.95 -13.81
N SER A 126 12.94 -6.62 -14.98
CA SER A 126 13.17 -5.24 -15.43
C SER A 126 11.85 -4.57 -15.84
N PHE A 127 10.86 -4.56 -14.93
CA PHE A 127 9.70 -3.70 -15.09
C PHE A 127 9.99 -2.37 -14.43
N SER A 128 10.15 -1.33 -15.25
CA SER A 128 10.42 0.03 -14.79
C SER A 128 9.36 0.57 -13.82
N ASN A 129 8.16 -0.05 -13.78
CA ASN A 129 7.06 0.35 -12.93
C ASN A 129 6.78 -0.58 -11.73
N VAL A 130 7.67 -1.53 -11.44
CA VAL A 130 7.54 -2.44 -10.29
C VAL A 130 8.59 -2.08 -9.23
N THR A 131 8.13 -1.70 -8.05
CA THR A 131 8.97 -1.55 -6.85
C THR A 131 8.81 -2.78 -5.97
N ARG A 132 9.92 -3.34 -5.49
CA ARG A 132 9.92 -4.52 -4.61
C ARG A 132 10.70 -4.23 -3.33
N VAL A 133 10.09 -4.55 -2.19
CA VAL A 133 10.74 -4.59 -0.87
C VAL A 133 10.54 -6.00 -0.34
N LEU A 134 11.58 -6.81 -0.49
CA LEU A 134 11.58 -8.21 -0.09
C LEU A 134 12.53 -8.36 1.08
N ASP A 135 12.01 -8.79 2.23
CA ASP A 135 12.80 -8.92 3.45
C ASP A 135 12.31 -10.09 4.30
N VAL A 136 13.03 -11.21 4.24
CA VAL A 136 12.68 -12.45 4.95
C VAL A 136 12.86 -12.39 6.46
N GLU A 137 13.56 -11.37 6.97
CA GLU A 137 13.88 -11.22 8.40
C GLU A 137 12.81 -10.42 9.15
N ARG A 138 11.89 -9.77 8.43
CA ARG A 138 10.79 -8.98 9.01
C ARG A 138 9.43 -9.53 8.58
N SER A 139 8.40 -9.23 9.36
CA SER A 139 7.03 -9.56 8.98
C SER A 139 6.53 -8.61 7.88
N GLY A 140 5.62 -9.07 7.03
CA GLY A 140 4.95 -8.27 6.00
C GLY A 140 4.29 -7.01 6.57
N ALA A 141 3.70 -7.09 7.76
CA ALA A 141 3.14 -5.93 8.46
C ALA A 141 4.22 -4.90 8.85
N THR A 142 5.39 -5.37 9.30
CA THR A 142 6.51 -4.48 9.65
C THR A 142 7.08 -3.79 8.41
N ILE A 143 7.28 -4.55 7.33
CA ILE A 143 7.74 -4.00 6.04
C ILE A 143 6.77 -2.94 5.55
N ALA A 144 5.46 -3.24 5.56
CA ALA A 144 4.42 -2.30 5.13
C ALA A 144 4.39 -1.05 6.01
N TYR A 145 4.44 -1.20 7.33
CA TYR A 145 4.46 -0.07 8.26
C TYR A 145 5.65 0.86 7.99
N ASP A 146 6.86 0.33 7.87
CA ASP A 146 8.05 1.13 7.63
C ASP A 146 7.99 1.83 6.27
N TYR A 147 7.57 1.12 5.22
CA TYR A 147 7.41 1.67 3.87
C TYR A 147 6.44 2.85 3.83
N PHE A 148 5.24 2.67 4.40
CA PHE A 148 4.22 3.71 4.38
C PHE A 148 4.54 4.88 5.31
N THR A 149 5.24 4.63 6.43
CA THR A 149 5.74 5.70 7.30
C THR A 149 6.77 6.56 6.58
N GLN A 150 7.73 5.95 5.88
CA GLN A 150 8.72 6.69 5.09
C GLN A 150 8.05 7.53 4.00
N LYS A 151 7.07 6.96 3.28
CA LYS A 151 6.28 7.68 2.25
C LYS A 151 5.51 8.89 2.81
N LEU A 152 5.00 8.80 4.03
CA LEU A 152 4.38 9.96 4.69
C LEU A 152 5.41 11.07 4.92
N MET A 153 6.56 10.71 5.47
CA MET A 153 7.63 11.65 5.82
C MET A 153 8.25 12.32 4.58
N GLU A 154 8.51 11.56 3.51
CA GLU A 154 9.01 12.09 2.24
C GLU A 154 8.04 13.10 1.61
N GLY A 155 6.73 12.89 1.78
CA GLY A 155 5.69 13.82 1.33
C GLY A 155 5.55 15.07 2.21
N GLU A 156 6.17 15.11 3.39
CA GLU A 156 6.12 16.22 4.36
C GLU A 156 7.39 17.10 4.33
N GLU A 157 8.47 16.68 3.67
CA GLU A 157 9.69 17.50 3.51
C GLU A 157 9.47 18.79 2.67
N SER A 158 8.28 18.95 2.09
CA SER A 158 7.79 20.22 1.51
C SER A 158 7.31 21.25 2.56
N CYS A 159 7.23 20.93 3.86
CA CYS A 159 6.85 21.88 4.90
C CYS A 159 7.68 21.67 6.20
N SER A 160 8.75 22.45 6.35
CA SER A 160 9.87 22.23 7.26
C SER A 160 9.69 22.70 8.72
N ARG A 161 8.59 22.35 9.40
CA ARG A 161 8.47 22.60 10.87
C ARG A 161 8.21 21.36 11.73
N GLU A 162 7.58 20.30 11.20
CA GLU A 162 7.16 19.13 11.99
C GLU A 162 8.23 18.01 12.08
N MET A 163 9.21 18.04 11.17
CA MET A 163 10.37 17.13 11.12
C MET A 163 11.20 17.11 12.44
N ASN A 164 11.18 18.20 13.21
CA ASN A 164 11.94 18.31 14.45
C ASN A 164 11.28 17.53 15.61
N ASP A 165 9.96 17.40 15.62
CA ASP A 165 9.25 16.70 16.70
C ASP A 165 9.32 15.17 16.52
N PHE A 166 9.30 14.69 15.27
CA PHE A 166 9.53 13.26 14.96
C PHE A 166 10.99 12.82 15.22
N LYS A 167 11.98 13.66 14.90
CA LYS A 167 13.39 13.36 15.20
C LYS A 167 13.68 13.34 16.70
N ARG A 168 12.92 14.09 17.52
CA ARG A 168 13.08 14.11 18.98
C ARG A 168 12.63 12.80 19.64
N MET A 169 11.63 12.12 19.07
CA MET A 169 11.21 10.77 19.50
C MET A 169 12.21 9.66 19.16
N ARG A 170 13.09 9.87 18.17
CA ARG A 170 14.12 8.89 17.79
C ARG A 170 15.30 8.81 18.78
N ARG A 171 15.42 9.75 19.73
CA ARG A 171 16.50 9.79 20.74
C ARG A 171 16.13 9.23 22.11
N VAL A 172 14.96 8.61 22.24
CA VAL A 172 14.52 7.96 23.50
C VAL A 172 14.46 6.44 23.37
N PHE A 173 15.14 5.90 22.35
CA PHE A 173 15.43 4.48 22.18
C PHE A 173 16.91 4.23 22.45
#